data_AF-A0AAD3DGH2-F1
#
_entry.id   AF-A0AAD3DGH2-F1
#
_cell.length_a   1.000
_cell.length_b   1.000
_cell.length_c   1.000
_cell.angle_alpha   90.00
_cell.angle_beta   90.00
_cell.angle_gamma   90.00
#
_symmetry.space_group_name_H-M   'P 1'
#
loop_
_entity.id
_entity.type
_entity.pdbx_description
1 polymer ?
#
loop_
_entity_poly.entity_id
_entity_poly.type
_entity_poly.pdbx_seq_one_letter_code
_entity_poly.pdbx_strand_id
1 'polypeptide(L)'
;NTQLPAELAAHAHLAEGRLQAIESMSSEGLLPAAAPEGHWGIPPFFVPLAQTANGASPGAGGFALRAPTTARNAFRLLRAMQLRKAVLLEGSPGVGKTSLVAALAKSVGQTLVRINLSEQTDMMDLLGADLPAPGGAPGQFAWCDGPLL
;
A
#
# COMPACT_ATOMS: atom_id res chain seq x y z
N ASN A 1 23.46 24.92 -23.34
CA ASN A 1 22.92 25.16 -22.00
C ASN A 1 21.41 25.30 -22.09
N THR A 2 20.70 24.20 -22.26
CA THR A 2 19.24 24.18 -22.37
C THR A 2 18.70 23.74 -21.01
N GLN A 3 18.43 24.71 -20.14
CA GLN A 3 17.67 24.44 -18.93
C GLN A 3 16.27 23.99 -19.36
N LEU A 4 15.83 22.82 -18.88
CA LEU A 4 14.45 22.40 -19.05
C LEU A 4 13.51 23.46 -18.46
N PRO A 5 12.35 23.71 -19.08
CA PRO A 5 11.33 24.58 -18.51
C PRO A 5 11.03 24.18 -17.05
N ALA A 6 10.83 25.15 -16.16
CA ALA A 6 10.67 24.91 -14.72
C ALA A 6 9.57 23.89 -14.41
N GLU A 7 8.47 23.92 -15.17
CA GLU A 7 7.37 22.96 -15.06
C GLU A 7 7.78 21.52 -15.43
N LEU A 8 8.60 21.34 -16.47
CA LEU A 8 9.09 20.01 -16.88
C LEU A 8 10.09 19.44 -15.86
N ALA A 9 10.91 20.30 -15.25
CA ALA A 9 11.82 19.93 -14.19
C ALA A 9 11.07 19.49 -12.91
N ALA A 10 10.00 20.19 -12.55
CA ALA A 10 9.14 19.83 -11.42
C ALA A 10 8.49 18.45 -11.59
N HIS A 11 7.96 18.14 -12.79
CA HIS A 11 7.43 16.82 -13.11
C HIS A 11 8.50 15.71 -13.03
N ALA A 12 9.72 15.97 -13.49
CA ALA A 12 10.83 15.02 -13.39
C ALA A 12 11.23 14.76 -11.93
N HIS A 13 11.29 15.79 -11.09
CA HIS A 13 11.58 15.66 -9.65
C HIS A 13 10.49 14.91 -8.90
N LEU A 14 9.23 15.12 -9.26
CA LEU A 14 8.10 14.34 -8.76
C LEU A 14 8.24 12.86 -9.17
N ALA A 15 8.61 12.58 -10.42
CA ALA A 15 8.82 11.20 -10.90
C ALA A 15 9.96 10.47 -10.15
N GLU A 16 11.00 11.20 -9.73
CA GLU A 16 12.12 10.68 -8.92
C GLU A 16 11.76 10.47 -7.44
N GLY A 17 10.66 11.08 -6.97
CA GLY A 17 10.23 11.10 -5.58
C GLY A 17 11.01 12.09 -4.71
N ARG A 18 11.42 13.24 -5.26
CA ARG A 18 11.99 14.33 -4.45
C ARG A 18 10.89 15.05 -3.69
N LEU A 19 10.78 14.78 -2.40
CA LEU A 19 9.73 15.34 -1.54
C LEU A 19 9.80 16.87 -1.43
N GLN A 20 11.00 17.47 -1.51
CA GLN A 20 11.17 18.93 -1.54
C GLN A 20 10.45 19.58 -2.73
N ALA A 21 10.38 18.89 -3.88
CA ALA A 21 9.62 19.39 -5.04
C ALA A 21 8.11 19.34 -4.79
N ILE A 22 7.64 18.41 -3.96
CA ILE A 22 6.22 18.33 -3.57
C ILE A 22 5.86 19.53 -2.70
N GLU A 23 6.72 19.87 -1.73
CA GLU A 23 6.53 21.04 -0.85
C GLU A 23 6.50 22.34 -1.65
N SER A 24 7.45 22.54 -2.59
CA SER A 24 7.46 23.73 -3.44
C SER A 24 6.22 23.81 -4.33
N MET A 25 5.86 22.73 -5.03
CA MET A 25 4.67 22.69 -5.90
C MET A 25 3.36 22.84 -5.14
N SER A 26 3.29 22.37 -3.89
CA SER A 26 2.12 22.59 -3.02
C SER A 26 2.02 24.06 -2.59
N SER A 27 3.15 24.71 -2.29
CA SER A 27 3.19 26.15 -1.96
C SER A 27 2.84 27.05 -3.15
N GLU A 28 3.12 26.61 -4.37
CA GLU A 28 2.75 27.28 -5.62
C GLU A 28 1.31 26.98 -6.07
N GLY A 29 0.56 26.14 -5.33
CA GLY A 29 -0.81 25.76 -5.66
C GLY A 29 -0.94 24.79 -6.84
N LEU A 30 0.17 24.21 -7.31
CA LEU A 30 0.19 23.22 -8.39
C LEU A 30 -0.26 21.83 -7.93
N LEU A 31 -0.16 21.54 -6.62
CA LEU A 31 -0.57 20.28 -6.00
C LEU A 31 -1.51 20.54 -4.82
N PRO A 32 -2.44 19.61 -4.53
CA PRO A 32 -3.27 19.70 -3.34
C PRO A 32 -2.41 19.63 -2.08
N ALA A 33 -2.53 20.64 -1.21
CA ALA A 33 -1.76 20.76 0.02
C ALA A 33 -2.12 19.70 1.09
N ALA A 34 -3.28 19.06 0.95
CA ALA A 34 -3.77 18.00 1.85
C ALA A 34 -4.50 16.91 1.06
N ALA A 35 -4.64 15.74 1.68
CA ALA A 35 -5.46 14.67 1.12
C ALA A 35 -6.95 15.06 1.13
N PRO A 36 -7.72 14.68 0.10
CA PRO A 36 -9.18 14.80 0.12
C PRO A 36 -9.81 14.08 1.32
N GLU A 37 -11.03 14.46 1.68
CA GLU A 37 -11.76 13.77 2.76
C GLU A 37 -11.85 12.25 2.48
N GLY A 38 -11.66 11.46 3.54
CA GLY A 38 -11.67 10.00 3.44
C GLY A 38 -10.46 9.40 2.71
N HIS A 39 -9.40 10.17 2.42
CA HIS A 39 -8.20 9.67 1.76
C HIS A 39 -6.93 9.90 2.59
N TRP A 40 -5.90 9.12 2.30
CA TRP A 40 -4.57 9.24 2.89
C TRP A 40 -3.50 9.09 1.81
N GLY A 41 -2.39 9.82 1.92
CA GLY A 41 -1.29 9.70 0.95
C GLY A 41 -0.30 10.84 0.96
N ILE A 42 0.47 10.93 -0.13
CA ILE A 42 1.47 11.97 -0.39
C ILE A 42 1.11 12.59 -1.75
N PRO A 43 0.88 13.92 -1.84
CA PRO A 43 0.46 14.54 -3.09
C PRO A 43 1.39 14.20 -4.27
N PRO A 44 0.84 13.96 -5.48
CA PRO A 44 -0.59 13.91 -5.84
C PRO A 44 -1.26 12.53 -5.60
N PHE A 45 -0.57 11.57 -4.98
CA PHE A 45 -1.03 10.18 -4.89
C PHE A 45 -1.72 9.90 -3.56
N PHE A 46 -3.03 9.63 -3.65
CA PHE A 46 -3.86 9.32 -2.49
C PHE A 46 -4.52 7.95 -2.66
N VAL A 47 -4.88 7.35 -1.53
CA VAL A 47 -5.62 6.09 -1.44
C VAL A 47 -6.79 6.24 -0.48
N PRO A 48 -7.93 5.56 -0.72
CA PRO A 48 -9.11 5.68 0.13
C PRO A 48 -8.87 5.01 1.48
N LEU A 49 -9.25 5.70 2.56
CA LEU A 49 -9.29 5.14 3.90
C LEU A 49 -10.36 4.05 3.98
N ALA A 50 -10.05 2.96 4.69
CA ALA A 50 -11.06 1.96 5.02
C ALA A 50 -12.11 2.58 5.95
N GLN A 51 -13.38 2.42 5.61
CA GLN A 51 -14.47 2.73 6.53
C GLN A 51 -14.44 1.69 7.65
N THR A 52 -13.83 2.02 8.78
CA THR A 52 -13.83 1.13 9.93
C THR A 52 -15.26 1.09 10.50
N ALA A 53 -15.89 -0.09 10.47
CA ALA A 53 -17.24 -0.28 11.04
C ALA A 53 -17.30 0.03 12.55
N ASN A 54 -16.14 0.01 13.22
CA ASN A 54 -15.92 0.56 14.55
C ASN A 54 -15.01 1.77 14.39
N GLY A 55 -15.46 2.99 14.71
CA GLY A 55 -14.78 4.28 14.51
C GLY A 55 -13.42 4.49 15.21
N ALA A 56 -12.58 3.45 15.27
CA ALA A 56 -11.16 3.56 15.54
C ALA A 56 -10.53 4.38 14.42
N SER A 57 -10.13 5.61 14.76
CA SER A 57 -9.30 6.46 13.92
C SER A 57 -8.06 5.67 13.50
N PRO A 58 -7.62 5.73 12.23
CA PRO A 58 -6.40 5.05 11.80
C PRO A 58 -5.25 5.49 12.71
N GLY A 59 -4.82 4.57 13.58
CA GLY A 59 -3.81 4.87 14.58
C GLY A 59 -2.52 5.21 13.86
N ALA A 60 -2.09 6.48 13.97
CA ALA A 60 -0.80 7.00 13.55
C ALA A 60 0.34 6.34 14.37
N GLY A 61 0.47 5.02 14.25
CA GLY A 61 1.27 4.21 15.14
C GLY A 61 2.60 3.85 14.53
N GLY A 62 3.63 4.60 14.90
CA GLY A 62 4.98 4.09 15.18
C GLY A 62 5.94 3.89 14.00
N PHE A 63 5.48 3.87 12.75
CA PHE A 63 6.41 3.79 11.61
C PHE A 63 6.82 5.20 11.17
N ALA A 64 8.12 5.45 11.10
CA ALA A 64 8.69 6.73 10.66
C ALA A 64 8.54 6.93 9.15
N LEU A 65 7.28 7.01 8.66
CA LEU A 65 6.93 7.30 7.28
C LEU A 65 7.53 8.62 6.79
N ARG A 66 7.93 9.50 7.72
CA ARG A 66 8.56 10.80 7.45
C ARG A 66 10.09 10.74 7.30
N ALA A 67 10.73 9.61 7.62
CA ALA A 67 12.17 9.47 7.36
C ALA A 67 12.43 9.57 5.85
N PRO A 68 13.50 10.25 5.38
CA PRO A 68 13.64 10.62 3.97
C PRO A 68 13.55 9.43 2.99
N THR A 69 14.21 8.32 3.31
CA THR A 69 14.22 7.10 2.47
C THR A 69 12.87 6.40 2.49
N THR A 70 12.27 6.26 3.66
CA THR A 70 10.95 5.67 3.86
C THR A 70 9.86 6.47 3.14
N ALA A 71 9.89 7.80 3.27
CA ALA A 71 8.95 8.70 2.64
C ALA A 71 9.03 8.62 1.11
N ARG A 72 10.25 8.55 0.55
CA ARG A 72 10.46 8.34 -0.90
C ARG A 72 9.93 6.99 -1.38
N ASN A 73 10.14 5.92 -0.60
CA ASN A 73 9.63 4.60 -0.94
C ASN A 73 8.09 4.53 -0.82
N ALA A 74 7.52 5.18 0.20
CA ALA A 74 6.07 5.32 0.36
C ALA A 74 5.46 6.07 -0.83
N PHE A 75 6.08 7.15 -1.28
CA PHE A 75 5.65 7.90 -2.47
C PHE A 75 5.64 7.02 -3.73
N ARG A 76 6.70 6.23 -3.96
CA ARG A 76 6.77 5.31 -5.10
C ARG A 76 5.69 4.22 -5.03
N LEU A 77 5.43 3.69 -3.84
CA LEU A 77 4.38 2.70 -3.62
C LEU A 77 2.99 3.30 -3.86
N LEU A 78 2.70 4.49 -3.29
CA LEU A 78 1.43 5.21 -3.51
C LEU A 78 1.20 5.52 -4.99
N ARG A 79 2.25 5.89 -5.72
CA ARG A 79 2.21 6.06 -7.18
C ARG A 79 1.86 4.76 -7.89
N ALA A 80 2.50 3.65 -7.53
CA ALA A 80 2.24 2.35 -8.14
C ALA A 80 0.81 1.86 -7.88
N MET A 81 0.26 2.14 -6.69
CA MET A 81 -1.12 1.81 -6.32
C MET A 81 -2.20 2.53 -7.13
N GLN A 82 -1.84 3.58 -7.88
CA GLN A 82 -2.78 4.23 -8.81
C GLN A 82 -3.10 3.33 -10.02
N LEU A 83 -2.28 2.31 -10.26
CA LEU A 83 -2.53 1.30 -11.27
C LEU A 83 -3.34 0.14 -10.67
N ARG A 84 -4.37 -0.32 -11.37
CA ARG A 84 -5.12 -1.54 -11.01
C ARG A 84 -4.33 -2.81 -11.39
N LYS A 85 -3.11 -2.96 -10.89
CA LYS A 85 -2.19 -4.08 -11.15
C LYS A 85 -1.41 -4.46 -9.90
N ALA A 86 -0.97 -5.71 -9.82
CA ALA A 86 -0.08 -6.16 -8.76
C ALA A 86 1.24 -5.38 -8.78
N VAL A 87 1.72 -4.99 -7.59
CA VAL A 87 2.96 -4.22 -7.41
C VAL A 87 4.03 -5.12 -6.81
N LEU A 88 5.17 -5.25 -7.51
CA LEU A 88 6.35 -5.94 -7.00
C LEU A 88 7.29 -4.94 -6.31
N LEU A 89 7.69 -5.23 -5.07
CA LEU A 89 8.65 -4.43 -4.32
C LEU A 89 10.04 -5.08 -4.36
N GLU A 90 10.97 -4.45 -5.07
CA GLU A 90 12.37 -4.90 -5.19
C GLU A 90 13.33 -4.08 -4.30
N GLY A 91 14.43 -4.71 -3.87
CA GLY A 91 15.53 -4.05 -3.17
C GLY A 91 16.25 -5.00 -2.23
N SER A 92 17.36 -4.58 -1.64
CA SER A 92 18.16 -5.41 -0.73
C SER A 92 17.36 -5.97 0.45
N PRO A 93 17.74 -7.12 1.02
CA PRO A 93 17.18 -7.60 2.28
C PRO A 93 17.31 -6.54 3.41
N GLY A 94 16.37 -6.50 4.34
CA GLY A 94 16.44 -5.61 5.51
C GLY A 94 16.07 -4.13 5.29
N VAL A 95 15.84 -3.67 4.05
CA VAL A 95 15.50 -2.26 3.76
C VAL A 95 14.08 -1.81 4.16
N GLY A 96 13.31 -2.71 4.80
CA GLY A 96 11.98 -2.38 5.34
C GLY A 96 10.81 -2.48 4.35
N LYS A 97 10.91 -3.25 3.26
CA LYS A 97 9.81 -3.46 2.29
C LYS A 97 8.52 -3.93 2.96
N THR A 98 8.61 -5.00 3.75
CA THR A 98 7.47 -5.57 4.48
C THR A 98 6.93 -4.59 5.53
N SER A 99 7.83 -3.91 6.25
CA SER A 99 7.46 -2.91 7.26
C SER A 99 6.75 -1.71 6.64
N LEU A 100 7.15 -1.28 5.44
CA LEU A 100 6.52 -0.20 4.71
C LEU A 100 5.07 -0.55 4.31
N VAL A 101 4.85 -1.76 3.78
CA VAL A 101 3.48 -2.22 3.42
C VAL A 101 2.60 -2.34 4.67
N ALA A 102 3.13 -2.89 5.76
CA ALA A 102 2.40 -3.00 7.03
C ALA A 102 2.04 -1.62 7.61
N ALA A 103 2.98 -0.67 7.57
CA ALA A 103 2.73 0.69 8.01
C ALA A 103 1.68 1.40 7.15
N LEU A 104 1.74 1.20 5.83
CA LEU A 104 0.78 1.78 4.89
C LEU A 104 -0.62 1.20 5.09
N ALA A 105 -0.76 -0.12 5.22
CA ALA A 105 -2.05 -0.76 5.49
C ALA A 105 -2.67 -0.21 6.79
N LYS A 106 -1.86 -0.07 7.85
CA LYS A 106 -2.27 0.52 9.12
C LYS A 106 -2.69 1.99 9.00
N SER A 107 -1.96 2.81 8.23
CA SER A 107 -2.30 4.23 8.06
C SER A 107 -3.59 4.44 7.27
N VAL A 108 -3.91 3.50 6.36
CA VAL A 108 -5.14 3.54 5.55
C VAL A 108 -6.30 2.81 6.24
N GLY A 109 -6.04 2.07 7.33
CA GLY A 109 -7.04 1.26 8.04
C GLY A 109 -7.42 -0.03 7.31
N GLN A 110 -6.63 -0.46 6.33
CA GLN A 110 -6.87 -1.68 5.56
C GLN A 110 -6.28 -2.91 6.27
N THR A 111 -6.98 -4.04 6.21
CA THR A 111 -6.46 -5.32 6.70
C THR A 111 -5.31 -5.78 5.80
N LEU A 112 -4.14 -6.04 6.40
CA LEU A 112 -3.02 -6.64 5.68
C LEU A 112 -3.04 -8.16 5.82
N VAL A 113 -3.33 -8.85 4.73
CA VAL A 113 -3.18 -10.31 4.63
C VAL A 113 -1.76 -10.63 4.17
N ARG A 114 -1.05 -11.48 4.92
CA ARG A 114 0.31 -11.94 4.57
C ARG A 114 0.24 -13.41 4.18
N ILE A 115 0.50 -13.69 2.91
CA ILE A 115 0.60 -15.05 2.35
C ILE A 115 2.07 -15.33 2.08
N ASN A 116 2.60 -16.39 2.69
CA ASN A 116 3.94 -16.88 2.39
C ASN A 116 3.80 -18.03 1.41
N LEU A 117 4.49 -17.96 0.27
CA LEU A 117 4.45 -19.00 -0.76
C LEU A 117 5.73 -19.85 -0.72
N SER A 118 5.59 -21.14 -0.96
CA SER A 118 6.70 -22.09 -1.15
C SER A 118 6.39 -23.05 -2.32
N GLU A 119 7.33 -23.93 -2.66
CA GLU A 119 7.10 -24.98 -3.67
C GLU A 119 6.02 -25.99 -3.26
N GLN A 120 5.63 -26.02 -1.98
CA GLN A 120 4.59 -26.89 -1.45
C GLN A 120 3.22 -26.20 -1.41
N THR A 121 3.15 -24.89 -1.67
CA THR A 121 1.87 -24.18 -1.67
C THR A 121 1.07 -24.56 -2.91
N ASP A 122 -0.15 -25.03 -2.71
CA ASP A 122 -1.07 -25.38 -3.80
C ASP A 122 -2.24 -24.39 -3.94
N MET A 123 -3.15 -24.68 -4.86
CA MET A 123 -4.32 -23.83 -5.12
C MET A 123 -5.36 -23.90 -3.99
N MET A 124 -5.46 -25.05 -3.33
CA MET A 124 -6.42 -25.29 -2.26
C MET A 124 -6.03 -24.49 -1.00
N ASP A 125 -4.73 -24.34 -0.75
CA ASP A 125 -4.19 -23.48 0.32
C ASP A 125 -4.56 -22.00 0.15
N LEU A 126 -4.82 -21.55 -1.08
CA LEU A 126 -5.07 -20.15 -1.41
C LEU A 126 -6.55 -19.83 -1.58
N LEU A 127 -7.28 -20.69 -2.29
CA LEU A 127 -8.68 -20.48 -2.63
C LEU A 127 -9.62 -21.24 -1.70
N GLY A 128 -9.18 -22.32 -1.05
CA GLY A 128 -10.02 -23.18 -0.24
C GLY A 128 -10.25 -24.55 -0.86
N ALA A 129 -10.90 -25.42 -0.09
CA ALA A 129 -11.20 -26.79 -0.48
C ALA A 129 -12.42 -27.34 0.26
N ASP A 130 -12.97 -28.42 -0.28
CA ASP A 130 -13.91 -29.27 0.44
C ASP A 130 -13.17 -30.10 1.49
N LEU A 131 -13.37 -29.74 2.76
CA LEU A 131 -12.80 -30.43 3.91
C LEU A 131 -13.88 -31.26 4.61
N PRO A 132 -13.51 -32.32 5.35
CA PRO A 132 -14.46 -33.04 6.19
C PRO A 132 -15.19 -32.08 7.12
N ALA A 133 -16.52 -32.11 7.11
CA ALA A 133 -17.34 -31.17 7.87
C ALA A 133 -17.05 -31.34 9.38
N PRO A 134 -16.69 -30.27 10.12
CA PRO A 134 -16.44 -30.37 11.56
C PRO A 134 -17.72 -30.82 12.28
N GLY A 135 -17.68 -32.02 12.88
CA GLY A 135 -18.85 -32.61 13.55
C GLY A 135 -19.93 -33.16 12.61
N GLY A 136 -19.64 -33.29 11.32
CA GLY A 136 -20.52 -33.92 10.34
C GLY A 136 -20.56 -35.45 10.45
N ALA A 137 -21.54 -36.07 9.80
CA ALA A 137 -21.59 -37.52 9.67
C ALA A 137 -20.41 -38.04 8.81
N PRO A 138 -19.99 -39.30 8.95
CA PRO A 138 -18.98 -39.89 8.07
C PRO A 138 -19.36 -39.71 6.59
N GLY A 139 -18.42 -39.17 5.79
CA GLY A 139 -18.65 -38.87 4.37
C GLY A 139 -19.24 -37.49 4.08
N GLN A 140 -19.48 -36.66 5.11
CA GLN A 140 -19.93 -35.28 4.91
C GLN A 140 -18.74 -34.33 4.76
N PHE A 141 -18.75 -33.55 3.68
CA PHE A 141 -17.75 -32.53 3.37
C PHE A 141 -18.42 -31.16 3.33
N ALA A 142 -17.66 -30.13 3.67
CA ALA A 142 -18.07 -28.74 3.61
C ALA A 142 -16.93 -27.90 3.01
N TRP A 143 -17.31 -26.96 2.15
CA TRP A 143 -16.37 -25.98 1.62
C TRP A 143 -15.77 -25.14 2.74
N CYS A 144 -14.45 -24.95 2.69
CA CYS A 144 -13.72 -24.08 3.59
C CYS A 144 -12.91 -23.08 2.76
N ASP A 145 -13.19 -21.79 2.94
CA ASP A 145 -12.54 -20.70 2.21
C ASP A 145 -11.03 -20.62 2.53
N GLY A 146 -10.24 -20.37 1.50
CA GLY A 146 -8.83 -20.02 1.64
C GLY A 146 -8.63 -18.53 1.94
N PRO A 147 -7.39 -18.09 2.23
CA PRO A 147 -7.08 -16.70 2.59
C PRO A 147 -7.31 -15.67 1.48
N LEU A 148 -7.61 -16.09 0.24
CA LEU A 148 -7.98 -15.20 -0.87
C LEU A 148 -9.50 -15.07 -1.08
N LEU A 149 -10.32 -15.84 -0.36
CA LEU A 149 -11.79 -15.79 -0.43
C LEU A 149 -12.41 -15.12 0.80
#